data_AF-A0A5B0RAC0-F1
#
_entry.id   AF-A0A5B0RAC0-F1
#
_cell.length_a   1.000
_cell.length_b   1.000
_cell.length_c   1.000
_cell.angle_alpha   90.00
_cell.angle_beta   90.00
_cell.angle_gamma   90.00
#
_symmetry.space_group_name_H-M   'P 1'
#
loop_
_entity.id
_entity.type
_entity.pdbx_description
1 polymer ?
#
loop_
_entity_poly.entity_id
_entity_poly.type
_entity_poly.pdbx_seq_one_letter_code
_entity_poly.pdbx_strand_id
1 'polypeptide(L)'
;MVLESNADIEVCQAIQQILPENAPHPLKRSANSWTPRRLMRLDECSPGEANDRKLRGLLNKLTSPNFNSISHQITLLINKSENEKDGRSVRQAINLILEATHQSWSLA
;
A
#
# COMPACT_ATOMS: atom_id res chain seq x y z
N MET A 1 18.64 -22.83 -35.93
CA MET A 1 18.01 -21.78 -35.11
C MET A 1 17.95 -22.32 -33.70
N VAL A 2 18.66 -21.84 -32.69
CA VAL A 2 19.52 -20.66 -32.49
C VAL A 2 20.59 -21.15 -31.49
N LEU A 3 21.88 -21.06 -31.85
CA LEU A 3 23.00 -21.39 -30.95
C LEU A 3 23.60 -20.08 -30.45
N GLU A 4 22.85 -19.36 -29.63
CA GLU A 4 23.31 -18.21 -28.84
C GLU A 4 22.75 -18.49 -27.44
N SER A 5 23.56 -18.74 -26.42
CA SER A 5 23.66 -17.77 -25.31
C SER A 5 24.54 -18.26 -24.15
N ASN A 6 25.48 -19.18 -24.37
CA ASN A 6 26.42 -19.56 -23.29
C ASN A 6 27.42 -18.43 -22.99
N ALA A 7 27.76 -17.60 -23.99
CA ALA A 7 28.65 -16.45 -23.81
C ALA A 7 28.00 -15.34 -22.97
N ASP A 8 26.69 -15.12 -23.08
CA ASP A 8 26.00 -14.04 -22.36
C ASP A 8 25.88 -14.31 -20.86
N ILE A 9 25.81 -15.59 -20.47
CA ILE A 9 25.77 -16.03 -19.07
C ILE A 9 27.15 -15.84 -18.41
N GLU A 10 28.22 -16.19 -19.12
CA GLU A 10 29.60 -16.01 -18.64
C GLU A 10 29.97 -14.53 -18.53
N VAL A 11 29.52 -13.68 -19.47
CA VAL A 11 29.71 -12.22 -19.41
C VAL A 11 28.96 -11.63 -18.21
N CYS A 12 27.73 -12.07 -17.93
CA CYS A 12 27.00 -11.65 -16.73
C CYS A 12 27.70 -12.05 -15.42
N GLN A 13 28.26 -13.27 -15.37
CA GLN A 13 29.02 -13.76 -14.21
C GLN A 13 30.36 -13.02 -14.03
N ALA A 14 31.04 -12.65 -15.12
CA ALA A 14 32.29 -11.90 -15.10
C ALA A 14 32.09 -10.43 -14.70
N ILE A 15 31.01 -9.79 -15.16
CA ILE A 15 30.66 -8.40 -14.77
C ILE A 15 30.39 -8.30 -13.26
N GLN A 16 29.88 -9.38 -12.64
CA GLN A 16 29.65 -9.42 -11.21
C GLN A 16 30.94 -9.43 -10.37
N GLN A 17 32.09 -9.77 -10.97
CA GLN A 17 33.41 -9.79 -10.31
C GLN A 17 34.20 -8.47 -10.44
N ILE A 18 33.73 -7.51 -11.25
CA ILE A 18 34.39 -6.21 -11.47
C ILE A 18 33.54 -5.07 -10.90
N LEU A 19 32.93 -5.29 -9.73
CA LEU A 19 32.32 -4.20 -8.98
C LEU A 19 33.45 -3.46 -8.23
N PRO A 20 33.60 -2.13 -8.38
CA PRO A 20 34.59 -1.40 -7.58
C PRO A 20 34.34 -1.69 -6.10
N GLU A 21 35.40 -1.87 -5.32
CA GLU A 21 35.38 -2.24 -3.89
C GLU A 21 34.47 -1.32 -3.04
N ASN A 22 34.17 -0.13 -3.56
CA ASN A 22 33.32 0.88 -2.93
C ASN A 22 31.90 0.98 -3.53
N ALA A 23 31.47 0.01 -4.34
CA ALA A 23 30.11 -0.06 -4.82
C ALA A 23 29.17 -0.41 -3.66
N PRO A 24 28.13 0.38 -3.39
CA PRO A 24 27.22 0.11 -2.29
C PRO A 24 26.60 -1.28 -2.48
N HIS A 25 26.80 -2.15 -1.50
CA HIS A 25 26.22 -3.48 -1.52
C HIS A 25 24.70 -3.40 -1.66
N PRO A 26 24.06 -4.33 -2.40
CA PRO A 26 22.61 -4.36 -2.56
C PRO A 26 21.91 -4.29 -1.19
N LEU A 27 21.02 -3.30 -1.03
CA LEU A 27 20.30 -3.12 0.23
C LEU A 27 19.43 -4.34 0.51
N LYS A 28 19.76 -5.06 1.60
CA LYS A 28 18.92 -6.14 2.10
C LYS A 28 17.64 -5.53 2.67
N ARG A 29 16.48 -6.04 2.26
CA ARG A 29 15.20 -5.65 2.89
C ARG A 29 15.25 -5.98 4.38
N SER A 30 14.91 -4.99 5.21
CA SER A 30 14.72 -5.23 6.64
C SER A 30 13.43 -5.99 6.91
N ALA A 31 13.36 -6.68 8.05
CA ALA A 31 12.15 -7.40 8.47
C ALA A 31 10.91 -6.48 8.60
N ASN A 32 11.12 -5.19 8.91
CA ASN A 32 10.06 -4.18 9.04
C ASN A 32 9.90 -3.33 7.76
N SER A 33 10.42 -3.78 6.62
CA SER A 33 10.32 -3.05 5.35
C SER A 33 8.88 -3.06 4.83
N TRP A 34 8.43 -1.93 4.27
CA TRP A 34 7.12 -1.85 3.62
C TRP A 34 7.01 -2.86 2.48
N THR A 35 5.96 -3.68 2.51
CA THR A 35 5.68 -4.66 1.46
C THR A 35 4.45 -4.22 0.66
N PRO A 36 4.56 -4.03 -0.67
CA PRO A 36 3.43 -3.67 -1.50
C PRO A 36 2.41 -4.80 -1.55
N ARG A 37 1.12 -4.46 -1.64
CA ARG A 37 0.01 -5.42 -1.70
C ARG A 37 0.16 -6.48 -2.80
N ARG A 38 0.80 -6.16 -3.94
CA ARG A 38 1.07 -7.15 -5.01
C ARG A 38 1.99 -8.31 -4.57
N LEU A 39 2.80 -8.09 -3.54
CA LEU A 39 3.72 -9.07 -2.97
C LEU A 39 3.19 -9.71 -1.68
N MET A 40 2.06 -9.23 -1.13
CA MET A 40 1.44 -9.81 0.06
C MET A 40 0.46 -10.93 -0.34
N ARG A 41 0.45 -12.03 0.41
CA ARG A 41 -0.61 -13.04 0.25
C ARG A 41 -1.92 -12.44 0.77
N LEU A 42 -3.00 -12.61 0.01
CA LEU A 42 -4.29 -11.96 0.29
C LEU A 42 -4.85 -12.34 1.68
N ASP A 43 -4.47 -13.51 2.20
CA ASP A 43 -4.86 -14.05 3.51
C ASP A 43 -4.20 -13.36 4.72
N GLU A 44 -3.16 -12.55 4.52
CA GLU A 44 -2.44 -11.90 5.64
C GLU A 44 -3.10 -10.61 6.13
N CYS A 45 -4.08 -10.09 5.40
CA CYS A 45 -4.75 -8.83 5.74
C CYS A 45 -6.14 -9.13 6.32
N SER A 46 -6.32 -8.90 7.63
CA SER A 46 -7.65 -8.97 8.26
C SER A 46 -8.65 -8.08 7.49
N PRO A 47 -9.92 -8.49 7.34
CA PRO A 47 -10.94 -7.70 6.65
C PRO A 47 -11.05 -6.26 7.18
N GLY A 48 -10.85 -6.04 8.48
CA GLY A 48 -10.82 -4.72 9.10
C GLY A 48 -9.68 -3.85 8.58
N GLU A 49 -8.45 -4.37 8.60
CA GLU A 49 -7.28 -3.64 8.09
C GLU A 49 -7.36 -3.31 6.59
N ALA A 50 -8.00 -4.21 5.81
CA ALA A 50 -8.22 -3.98 4.40
C ALA A 50 -9.17 -2.81 4.17
N ASN A 51 -10.24 -2.73 4.97
CA ASN A 51 -11.19 -1.61 4.94
C ASN A 51 -10.53 -0.30 5.41
N ASP A 52 -9.73 -0.33 6.46
CA ASP A 52 -9.03 0.85 6.98
C ASP A 52 -8.07 1.46 5.95
N ARG A 53 -7.27 0.60 5.30
CA ARG A 53 -6.37 1.02 4.22
C ARG A 53 -7.15 1.62 3.05
N LYS A 54 -8.29 1.02 2.71
CA LYS A 54 -9.16 1.52 1.64
C LYS A 54 -9.78 2.86 1.99
N LEU A 55 -10.24 3.04 3.22
CA LEU A 55 -10.81 4.29 3.70
C LEU A 55 -9.76 5.40 3.68
N ARG A 56 -8.57 5.17 4.23
CA ARG A 56 -7.44 6.13 4.17
C ARG A 56 -7.12 6.54 2.73
N GLY A 57 -7.12 5.59 1.80
CA GLY A 57 -6.90 5.86 0.38
C GLY A 57 -8.00 6.70 -0.28
N LEU A 58 -9.26 6.56 0.15
CA LEU A 58 -10.38 7.38 -0.31
C LEU A 58 -10.30 8.80 0.27
N LEU A 59 -9.99 8.93 1.56
CA LEU A 59 -9.84 10.22 2.23
C LEU A 59 -8.69 11.04 1.64
N ASN A 60 -7.55 10.41 1.34
CA ASN A 60 -6.42 11.10 0.68
C ASN A 60 -6.75 11.62 -0.72
N LYS A 61 -7.78 11.06 -1.35
CA LYS A 61 -8.25 11.48 -2.68
C LYS A 61 -9.44 12.45 -2.58
N LEU A 62 -9.98 12.68 -1.39
CA LEU A 62 -11.17 13.50 -1.19
C LEU A 62 -10.86 14.96 -1.51
N THR A 63 -11.46 15.45 -2.58
CA THR A 63 -11.36 16.84 -3.05
C THR A 63 -12.76 17.33 -3.47
N SER A 64 -12.97 18.64 -3.56
CA SER A 64 -14.25 19.21 -4.02
C SER A 64 -14.80 18.56 -5.31
N PRO A 65 -14.03 18.40 -6.41
CA PRO A 65 -14.56 17.88 -7.67
C PRO A 65 -14.97 16.40 -7.62
N ASN A 66 -14.34 15.58 -6.76
CA ASN A 66 -14.65 14.16 -6.66
C ASN A 66 -15.42 13.79 -5.37
N PHE A 67 -15.86 14.80 -4.62
CA PHE A 67 -16.55 14.64 -3.33
C PHE A 67 -17.73 13.66 -3.43
N ASN A 68 -18.65 13.89 -4.38
CA ASN A 68 -19.84 13.05 -4.54
C ASN A 68 -19.51 11.57 -4.82
N SER A 69 -18.49 11.31 -5.63
CA SER A 69 -18.10 9.93 -5.96
C SER A 69 -17.43 9.24 -4.77
N ILE A 70 -16.55 9.97 -4.06
CA ILE A 70 -15.79 9.41 -2.94
C ILE A 70 -16.67 9.23 -1.71
N SER A 71 -17.54 10.20 -1.40
CA SER A 71 -18.48 10.09 -0.28
C SER A 71 -19.41 8.90 -0.47
N HIS A 72 -19.89 8.66 -1.69
CA HIS A 72 -20.69 7.47 -2.00
C HIS A 72 -19.91 6.16 -1.75
N GLN A 73 -18.64 6.10 -2.16
CA GLN A 73 -17.79 4.92 -1.89
C GLN A 73 -17.53 4.71 -0.39
N ILE A 74 -17.36 5.79 0.37
CA ILE A 74 -17.20 5.73 1.83
C ILE A 74 -18.48 5.20 2.49
N THR A 75 -19.65 5.70 2.08
CA THR A 75 -20.94 5.21 2.58
C THR A 75 -21.12 3.72 2.31
N LEU A 76 -20.82 3.26 1.08
CA LEU A 76 -20.87 1.83 0.75
C LEU A 76 -19.89 1.00 1.58
N LEU A 77 -18.72 1.54 1.90
CA LEU A 77 -17.72 0.85 2.72
C LEU A 77 -18.19 0.71 4.19
N ILE A 78 -18.80 1.75 4.74
CA ILE A 78 -19.36 1.77 6.09
C ILE A 78 -20.58 0.85 6.19
N ASN A 79 -21.47 0.84 5.18
CA ASN A 79 -22.66 -0.02 5.19
C ASN A 79 -22.32 -1.52 5.16
N LYS A 80 -21.14 -1.91 4.66
CA LYS A 80 -20.69 -3.31 4.77
C LYS A 80 -20.49 -3.78 6.21
N SER A 81 -20.36 -2.84 7.14
CA SER A 81 -20.29 -3.09 8.59
C SER A 81 -21.66 -3.40 9.22
N GLU A 82 -22.77 -3.42 8.47
CA GLU A 82 -24.12 -3.64 9.00
C GLU A 82 -24.25 -4.97 9.79
N ASN A 83 -23.52 -6.00 9.38
CA ASN A 83 -23.49 -7.30 10.07
C ASN A 83 -22.49 -7.36 11.24
N GLU A 84 -21.77 -6.27 11.52
CA GLU A 84 -20.81 -6.20 12.62
C GLU A 84 -21.53 -5.80 13.92
N LYS A 85 -21.60 -6.73 14.90
CA LYS A 85 -22.30 -6.51 16.18
C LYS A 85 -21.76 -5.36 17.03
N ASP A 86 -20.46 -5.06 16.90
CA ASP A 86 -19.77 -4.08 17.74
C ASP A 86 -19.60 -2.70 17.07
N GLY A 87 -19.91 -2.62 15.77
CA GLY A 87 -19.76 -1.41 14.95
C GLY A 87 -18.34 -0.81 14.97
N ARG A 88 -17.29 -1.64 15.13
CA ARG A 88 -15.91 -1.15 15.25
C ARG A 88 -15.44 -0.51 13.95
N SER A 89 -15.81 -1.08 12.80
CA SER A 89 -15.46 -0.51 11.49
C SER A 89 -16.05 0.89 11.30
N VAL A 90 -17.29 1.12 11.71
CA VAL A 90 -17.94 2.44 11.63
C VAL A 90 -17.23 3.45 12.54
N ARG A 91 -16.96 3.05 13.78
CA ARG A 91 -16.29 3.90 14.77
C ARG A 91 -14.90 4.31 14.31
N GLN A 92 -14.16 3.36 13.75
CA GLN A 92 -12.85 3.59 13.17
C GLN A 92 -12.90 4.48 11.94
N ALA A 93 -13.92 4.32 11.09
CA ALA A 93 -14.10 5.19 9.93
C ALA A 93 -14.35 6.66 10.34
N ILE A 94 -15.20 6.89 11.33
CA ILE A 94 -15.47 8.22 11.88
C ILE A 94 -14.19 8.83 12.45
N ASN A 95 -13.44 8.08 13.27
CA ASN A 95 -12.17 8.54 13.84
C ASN A 95 -11.17 8.94 12.75
N LEU A 96 -11.08 8.16 11.67
CA LEU A 96 -10.18 8.46 10.54
C LEU A 96 -10.59 9.73 9.78
N ILE A 97 -11.89 9.97 9.60
CA ILE A 97 -12.40 11.20 8.98
C ILE A 97 -12.07 12.40 9.85
N LEU A 98 -12.35 12.31 11.15
CA LEU A 98 -12.07 13.39 12.10
C LEU A 98 -10.58 13.71 12.15
N GLU A 99 -9.72 12.70 12.24
CA GLU A 99 -8.26 12.89 12.22
C GLU A 99 -7.79 13.57 10.93
N ALA A 100 -8.27 13.11 9.76
CA ALA A 100 -7.91 13.71 8.48
C ALA A 100 -8.35 15.18 8.39
N THR A 101 -9.54 15.51 8.92
CA THR A 101 -9.98 16.91 9.00
C THR A 101 -9.11 17.70 9.97
N HIS A 102 -8.86 17.22 11.19
CA HIS A 102 -8.04 17.91 12.18
C HIS A 102 -6.63 18.24 11.63
N GLN A 103 -5.98 17.29 10.96
CA GLN A 103 -4.66 17.52 10.33
C GLN A 103 -4.69 18.65 9.31
N SER A 104 -5.74 18.73 8.49
CA SER A 104 -5.90 19.80 7.49
C SER A 104 -6.04 21.19 8.12
N TRP A 105 -6.68 21.31 9.29
CA TRP A 105 -6.88 22.60 9.97
C TRP A 105 -5.66 22.99 10.83
N SER A 106 -4.81 22.02 11.18
CA SER A 106 -3.57 22.29 11.92
C SER A 106 -2.43 22.82 11.04
N LEU A 107 -2.52 22.65 9.72
CA LEU A 107 -1.51 23.04 8.73
C LEU A 107 -1.90 24.30 7.93
N ALA A 108 -3.06 24.89 8.21
CA ALA A 108 -3.60 26.10 7.58
C ALA A 108 -3.49 27.29 8.55
#